data_AF-A0A257DBJ7-F1
#
_entry.id   AF-A0A257DBJ7-F1
#
_cell.length_a   1.000
_cell.length_b   1.000
_cell.length_c   1.000
_cell.angle_alpha   90.00
_cell.angle_beta   90.00
_cell.angle_gamma   90.00
#
_symmetry.space_group_name_H-M   'P 1'
#
loop_
_entity.id
_entity.type
_entity.pdbx_description
1 polymer ?
#
loop_
_entity_poly.entity_id
_entity_poly.type
_entity_poly.pdbx_seq_one_letter_code
_entity_poly.pdbx_strand_id
1 'polypeptide(L)'
;MFGGMALLMLAGVAIGFVPYYAASRDLEHFCAELVVDTPVALAQSQAAARGYDVIPAGEGRLLMKVPPLAPQVPSKRGCDLRVGPTGRLVSAAYSDSL
;
A
#
# COMPACT_ATOMS: atom_id res chain seq x y z
N MET A 1 -15.83 -23.84 31.74
CA MET A 1 -15.63 -22.38 31.77
C MET A 1 -14.31 -21.94 31.10
N PHE A 2 -13.92 -22.54 29.96
CA PHE A 2 -12.67 -22.17 29.24
C PHE A 2 -12.90 -21.56 27.84
N GLY A 3 -14.11 -21.70 27.27
CA GLY A 3 -14.41 -21.17 25.92
C GLY A 3 -14.51 -19.64 25.83
N GLY A 4 -14.91 -18.97 26.92
CA GLY A 4 -15.09 -17.51 26.93
C GLY A 4 -13.78 -16.72 26.84
N MET A 5 -12.71 -17.21 27.45
CA MET A 5 -11.39 -16.55 27.40
C MET A 5 -10.73 -16.70 26.01
N ALA A 6 -10.88 -17.85 25.35
CA ALA A 6 -10.35 -18.07 24.00
C ALA A 6 -11.03 -17.18 22.95
N LEU A 7 -12.35 -16.96 23.07
CA LEU A 7 -13.10 -16.07 22.19
C LEU A 7 -12.67 -14.61 22.33
N LEU A 8 -12.42 -14.13 23.54
CA LEU A 8 -11.95 -12.76 23.79
C LEU A 8 -10.53 -12.54 23.26
N MET A 9 -9.65 -13.54 23.39
CA MET A 9 -8.31 -13.50 22.80
C MET A 9 -8.35 -13.51 21.27
N LEU A 10 -9.16 -14.36 20.66
CA LEU A 10 -9.36 -14.38 19.20
C LEU A 10 -9.98 -13.07 18.69
N ALA A 11 -10.93 -12.49 19.41
CA ALA A 11 -11.52 -11.20 19.06
C ALA A 11 -10.50 -10.06 19.19
N GLY A 12 -9.68 -10.04 20.24
CA GLY A 12 -8.61 -9.03 20.41
C GLY A 12 -7.55 -9.12 19.31
N VAL A 13 -7.14 -10.34 18.95
CA VAL A 13 -6.20 -10.58 17.84
C VAL A 13 -6.84 -10.19 16.50
N ALA A 14 -8.11 -10.54 16.26
CA ALA A 14 -8.82 -10.15 15.04
C ALA A 14 -8.93 -8.63 14.91
N ILE A 15 -9.27 -7.90 15.97
CA ILE A 15 -9.41 -6.45 15.92
C ILE A 15 -8.05 -5.76 15.71
N GLY A 16 -6.95 -6.32 16.22
CA GLY A 16 -5.61 -5.77 16.03
C GLY A 16 -4.95 -6.12 14.69
N PHE A 17 -5.08 -7.37 14.24
CA PHE A 17 -4.37 -7.87 13.04
C PHE A 17 -5.15 -7.69 11.74
N VAL A 18 -6.49 -7.75 11.76
CA VAL A 18 -7.31 -7.59 10.55
C VAL A 18 -7.12 -6.22 9.88
N PRO A 19 -7.12 -5.07 10.58
CA PRO A 19 -6.93 -3.78 9.91
C PRO A 19 -5.55 -3.66 9.27
N TYR A 20 -4.52 -4.25 9.90
CA TYR A 20 -3.18 -4.29 9.34
C TYR A 20 -3.11 -5.15 8.07
N TYR A 21 -3.73 -6.34 8.09
CA TYR A 21 -3.80 -7.21 6.92
C TYR A 21 -4.64 -6.59 5.79
N ALA A 22 -5.77 -5.97 6.11
CA ALA A 22 -6.65 -5.32 5.15
C ALA A 22 -5.95 -4.16 4.44
N ALA A 23 -5.18 -3.34 5.15
CA ALA A 23 -4.41 -2.24 4.54
C ALA A 23 -3.36 -2.73 3.53
N SER A 24 -2.70 -3.87 3.80
CA SER A 24 -1.77 -4.49 2.83
C SER A 24 -2.49 -4.98 1.59
N ARG A 25 -3.63 -5.66 1.77
CA ARG A 25 -4.42 -6.15 0.63
C ARG A 25 -4.98 -5.02 -0.22
N ASP A 26 -5.43 -3.93 0.41
CA ASP A 26 -5.92 -2.75 -0.31
C ASP A 26 -4.82 -2.13 -1.17
N LEU A 27 -3.60 -2.00 -0.65
CA LEU A 27 -2.48 -1.48 -1.44
C LEU A 27 -1.98 -2.46 -2.51
N GLU A 28 -1.99 -3.77 -2.24
CA GLU A 28 -1.68 -4.80 -3.23
C GLU A 28 -2.70 -4.81 -4.38
N HIS A 29 -3.99 -4.72 -4.05
CA HIS A 29 -5.06 -4.58 -5.05
C HIS A 29 -4.93 -3.28 -5.84
N PHE A 30 -4.65 -2.16 -5.18
CA PHE A 30 -4.40 -0.89 -5.84
C PHE A 30 -3.23 -0.99 -6.83
N CYS A 31 -2.10 -1.57 -6.41
CA CYS A 31 -0.97 -1.84 -7.29
C CYS A 31 -1.34 -2.72 -8.48
N ALA A 32 -2.18 -3.73 -8.27
CA ALA A 32 -2.63 -4.63 -9.33
C ALA A 32 -3.64 -3.96 -10.28
N GLU A 33 -4.45 -3.02 -9.80
CA GLU A 33 -5.38 -2.22 -10.60
C GLU A 33 -4.67 -1.14 -11.43
N LEU A 34 -3.45 -0.74 -11.06
CA LEU A 34 -2.65 0.20 -11.83
C LEU A 34 -2.19 -0.44 -13.14
N VAL A 35 -2.94 -0.16 -14.21
CA VAL A 35 -2.66 -0.66 -15.55
C VAL A 35 -1.39 -0.02 -16.09
N VAL A 36 -0.53 -0.82 -16.70
CA VAL A 36 0.60 -0.34 -17.51
C VAL A 36 0.09 0.62 -18.59
N ASP A 37 0.85 1.66 -18.93
CA ASP A 37 0.50 2.77 -19.82
C ASP A 37 -0.39 3.87 -19.19
N THR A 38 -0.84 3.69 -17.94
CA THR A 38 -1.54 4.75 -17.20
C THR A 38 -0.63 5.98 -17.02
N PRO A 39 -1.12 7.21 -17.26
CA PRO A 39 -0.34 8.42 -17.07
C PRO A 39 0.02 8.62 -15.60
N VAL A 40 1.28 8.98 -15.34
CA VAL A 40 1.81 9.10 -13.98
C VAL A 40 1.00 10.08 -13.11
N ALA A 41 0.50 11.17 -13.70
CA ALA A 41 -0.33 12.15 -13.02
C ALA A 41 -1.67 11.56 -12.52
N LEU A 42 -2.23 10.61 -13.27
CA LEU A 42 -3.47 9.92 -12.88
C LEU A 42 -3.21 8.89 -11.79
N ALA A 43 -2.09 8.17 -11.85
CA ALA A 43 -1.67 7.29 -10.76
C ALA A 43 -1.43 8.08 -9.46
N GLN A 44 -0.79 9.26 -9.55
CA GLN A 44 -0.60 10.16 -8.40
C GLN A 44 -1.91 10.69 -7.84
N SER A 45 -2.86 11.08 -8.70
CA SER A 45 -4.15 11.59 -8.23
C SER A 45 -4.99 10.49 -7.56
N GLN A 46 -4.94 9.26 -8.08
CA GLN A 46 -5.58 8.10 -7.45
C GLN A 46 -4.94 7.76 -6.10
N ALA A 47 -3.61 7.79 -6.01
CA ALA A 47 -2.89 7.58 -4.76
C ALA A 47 -3.24 8.65 -3.71
N ALA A 48 -3.27 9.92 -4.11
CA ALA A 48 -3.69 11.02 -3.25
C ALA A 48 -5.15 10.89 -2.79
N ALA A 49 -6.06 10.43 -3.67
CA ALA A 49 -7.46 10.19 -3.33
C ALA A 49 -7.64 9.07 -2.29
N ARG A 50 -6.70 8.12 -2.24
CA ARG A 50 -6.64 7.05 -1.22
C ARG A 50 -5.85 7.46 0.03
N GLY A 51 -5.22 8.64 0.02
CA GLY A 51 -4.38 9.13 1.11
C GLY A 51 -3.00 8.48 1.18
N TYR A 52 -2.51 7.87 0.08
CA TYR A 52 -1.17 7.32 0.01
C TYR A 52 -0.13 8.42 -0.25
N ASP A 53 1.04 8.28 0.37
CA ASP A 53 2.18 9.14 0.15
C ASP A 53 2.91 8.75 -1.14
N VAL A 54 3.14 9.71 -2.04
CA VAL A 54 3.90 9.49 -3.27
C VAL A 54 5.30 10.08 -3.11
N ILE A 55 6.31 9.23 -3.17
CA ILE A 55 7.71 9.59 -3.00
C ILE A 55 8.46 9.30 -4.30
N PRO A 56 9.13 10.27 -4.93
CA PRO A 56 10.00 10.00 -6.07
C PRO A 56 11.23 9.20 -5.62
N ALA A 57 11.47 8.06 -6.26
CA ALA A 57 12.59 7.16 -5.94
C ALA A 57 13.81 7.34 -6.87
N GLY A 58 13.73 8.30 -7.81
CA GLY A 58 14.77 8.58 -8.79
C GLY A 58 14.66 7.70 -10.05
N GLU A 59 15.32 8.10 -11.14
CA GLU A 59 15.39 7.33 -12.40
C GLU A 59 14.02 6.94 -13.00
N GLY A 60 13.03 7.83 -12.89
CA GLY A 60 11.67 7.54 -13.34
C GLY A 60 10.94 6.52 -12.47
N ARG A 61 11.41 6.23 -11.25
CA ARG A 61 10.67 5.44 -10.27
C ARG A 61 9.89 6.33 -9.29
N LEU A 62 8.70 5.88 -8.96
CA LEU A 62 7.82 6.45 -7.95
C LEU A 62 7.46 5.36 -6.94
N LEU A 63 7.46 5.72 -5.68
CA LEU A 63 7.07 4.86 -4.58
C LEU A 63 5.80 5.41 -3.97
N MET A 64 4.74 4.61 -3.96
CA MET A 64 3.51 4.94 -3.25
C MET A 64 3.47 4.18 -1.93
N LYS A 65 3.39 4.87 -0.80
CA LYS A 65 3.39 4.26 0.54
C LYS A 65 2.08 4.51 1.25
N VAL A 66 1.62 3.55 2.05
CA VAL A 66 0.51 3.80 2.99
C VAL A 66 1.01 4.75 4.07
N PRO A 67 0.23 5.75 4.48
CA PRO A 67 0.56 6.53 5.66
C PRO A 67 0.70 5.60 6.87
N PRO A 68 1.68 5.84 7.76
CA PRO A 68 1.91 4.98 8.90
C PRO A 68 0.70 5.02 9.85
N LEU A 69 0.10 3.86 10.14
CA LEU A 69 -1.01 3.76 11.11
C LEU A 69 -0.60 4.19 12.52
N ALA A 70 0.69 4.14 12.81
CA ALA A 70 1.28 4.67 14.03
C ALA A 70 2.65 5.30 13.71
N PRO A 71 3.03 6.41 14.37
CA PRO A 71 4.28 7.13 14.10
C PRO A 71 5.57 6.29 14.28
N GLN A 72 5.45 5.11 14.87
CA GLN A 72 6.53 4.21 15.24
C GLN A 72 6.55 2.90 14.42
N VAL A 73 5.66 2.75 13.44
CA VAL A 73 5.68 1.62 12.50
C VAL A 73 5.89 2.18 11.09
N PRO A 74 7.15 2.25 10.59
CA PRO A 74 7.39 2.62 9.21
C PRO A 74 6.69 1.62 8.29
N SER A 75 5.87 2.14 7.38
CA SER A 75 5.23 1.36 6.33
C SER A 75 6.30 0.90 5.33
N LYS A 76 6.79 -0.33 5.53
CA LYS A 76 7.67 -1.03 4.57
C LYS A 76 6.95 -1.46 3.28
N ARG A 77 5.65 -1.21 3.23
CA ARG A 77 4.76 -1.56 2.13
C ARG A 77 4.54 -0.38 1.23
N GLY A 78 4.78 -0.58 -0.06
CA GLY A 78 4.48 0.41 -1.07
C GLY A 78 4.43 -0.18 -2.47
N CYS A 79 3.94 0.63 -3.39
CA CYS A 79 3.93 0.33 -4.80
C CYS A 79 5.16 0.94 -5.46
N ASP A 80 6.05 0.11 -6.01
CA ASP A 80 7.11 0.56 -6.91
C ASP A 80 6.54 0.72 -8.31
N LEU A 81 6.52 1.95 -8.77
CA LEU A 81 6.02 2.35 -10.07
C LEU A 81 7.19 2.79 -10.92
N ARG A 82 7.39 2.12 -12.05
CA ARG A 82 8.34 2.57 -13.06
C ARG A 82 7.60 3.40 -14.08
N VAL A 83 8.12 4.59 -14.35
CA VAL A 83 7.63 5.54 -15.32
C VAL A 83 8.59 5.53 -16.51
N GLY A 84 8.04 5.34 -17.69
CA GLY A 84 8.77 5.45 -18.95
C GLY A 84 9.07 6.91 -19.32
N PRO A 85 9.89 7.13 -20.36
CA PRO A 85 10.27 8.47 -20.82
C PRO A 85 9.09 9.32 -21.31
N THR A 86 7.94 8.69 -21.60
CA THR A 86 6.69 9.33 -22.02
C THR A 86 5.83 9.84 -20.85
N GLY A 87 6.28 9.68 -19.60
CA GLY A 87 5.50 10.05 -18.41
C GLY A 87 4.36 9.08 -18.10
N ARG A 88 4.44 7.85 -18.60
CA ARG A 88 3.46 6.78 -18.40
C ARG A 88 4.07 5.63 -17.62
N LEU A 89 3.23 4.90 -16.89
CA LEU A 89 3.66 3.72 -16.16
C LEU A 89 4.11 2.63 -17.13
N VAL A 90 5.31 2.10 -16.94
CA VAL A 90 5.83 0.93 -17.66
C VAL A 90 5.72 -0.34 -16.82
N SER A 91 5.68 -0.20 -15.48
CA SER A 91 5.34 -1.29 -14.57
C SER A 91 4.85 -0.77 -13.23
N ALA A 92 4.02 -1.57 -12.57
CA ALA A 92 3.63 -1.41 -11.17
C ALA A 92 3.93 -2.72 -10.44
N ALA A 93 4.67 -2.66 -9.34
CA ALA A 93 4.99 -3.82 -8.53
C ALA A 93 4.78 -3.51 -7.05
N TYR A 94 4.04 -4.37 -6.37
CA TYR A 94 3.93 -4.32 -4.93
C TYR A 94 5.26 -4.69 -4.27
N SER A 95 5.70 -3.90 -3.29
CA SER A 95 6.91 -4.14 -2.50
C SER A 95 6.60 -4.03 -1.01
N ASP A 96 6.87 -5.11 -0.27
CA ASP A 96 6.74 -5.18 1.20
C ASP A 96 8.07 -4.88 1.92
N SER A 97 9.14 -4.55 1.18
CA SER A 97 10.53 -4.48 1.70
C SER A 97 11.17 -3.08 1.63
N LEU A 98 10.37 -2.01 1.66
CA LEU A 98 10.85 -0.61 1.63
C LEU A 98 11.52 -0.12 2.91
#